data_AF-A0A933AD80-F1
#
_entry.id   AF-A0A933AD80-F1
#
_cell.length_a   1.000
_cell.length_b   1.000
_cell.length_c   1.000
_cell.angle_alpha   90.00
_cell.angle_beta   90.00
_cell.angle_gamma   90.00
#
_symmetry.space_group_name_H-M   'P 1'
#
loop_
_entity.id
_entity.type
_entity.pdbx_description
1 polymer ?
#
loop_
_entity_poly.entity_id
_entity_poly.type
_entity_poly.pdbx_seq_one_letter_code
_entity_poly.pdbx_strand_id
1 'polypeptide(L)'
;MAPRSRPKVIEPGVFYRQVLSQAQRIKLDEARQVEGLDEEIALLRVHLSQLVQEQPDKLELLLKGIRLLVHAVAVRYRLSPQAEQDLSKSLANVIREVGGLLMPEESSGDR
;
A
#
# COMPACT_ATOMS: atom_id res chain seq x y z
N MET A 1 -46.01 13.51 13.91
CA MET A 1 -45.00 12.53 13.42
C MET A 1 -43.62 13.11 13.71
N ALA A 2 -42.90 12.59 14.71
CA ALA A 2 -41.57 13.09 15.05
C ALA A 2 -40.53 12.57 14.03
N PRO A 3 -39.56 13.40 13.59
CA PRO A 3 -38.56 12.96 12.62
C PRO A 3 -37.59 11.95 13.26
N ARG A 4 -37.46 10.76 12.65
CA ARG A 4 -36.48 9.75 13.04
C ARG A 4 -35.07 10.27 12.74
N SER A 5 -34.28 10.54 13.78
CA SER A 5 -32.87 10.92 13.66
C SER A 5 -32.06 9.82 12.98
N ARG A 6 -31.30 10.18 11.93
CA ARG A 6 -30.37 9.28 11.24
C ARG A 6 -29.25 8.87 12.21
N PRO A 7 -28.83 7.58 12.25
CA PRO A 7 -27.70 7.17 13.08
C PRO A 7 -26.43 7.87 12.63
N LYS A 8 -25.78 8.58 13.57
CA LYS A 8 -24.50 9.27 13.34
C LYS A 8 -23.43 8.20 13.17
N VAL A 9 -22.79 8.14 12.01
CA VAL A 9 -21.63 7.26 11.78
C VAL A 9 -20.55 7.67 12.78
N ILE A 10 -20.26 6.79 13.74
CA ILE A 10 -19.19 7.01 14.73
C ILE A 10 -17.90 6.55 14.07
N GLU A 11 -16.92 7.46 13.93
CA GLU A 11 -15.60 7.08 13.44
C GLU A 11 -15.01 5.96 14.32
N PRO A 12 -14.41 4.89 13.74
CA PRO A 12 -13.93 3.73 14.49
C PRO A 12 -12.98 4.07 15.65
N GLY A 13 -12.21 5.16 15.53
CA GLY A 13 -11.30 5.63 16.58
C GLY A 13 -11.99 6.31 17.78
N VAL A 14 -13.21 6.83 17.59
CA VAL A 14 -14.00 7.48 18.64
C VAL A 14 -14.68 6.44 19.53
N PHE A 15 -15.05 5.29 18.97
CA PHE A 15 -15.73 4.21 19.69
C PHE A 15 -14.88 3.67 20.87
N TYR A 16 -13.63 3.30 20.62
CA TYR A 16 -12.75 2.77 21.67
C TYR A 16 -12.20 3.84 22.61
N ARG A 17 -12.11 5.11 22.17
CA ARG A 17 -11.70 6.21 23.07
C ARG A 17 -12.66 6.38 24.25
N GLN A 18 -13.94 6.07 24.09
CA GLN A 18 -14.95 6.25 25.15
C GLN A 18 -14.73 5.34 26.37
N VAL A 19 -14.14 4.15 26.17
CA VAL A 19 -13.90 3.17 27.23
C VAL A 19 -12.47 3.20 27.80
N LEU A 20 -11.56 3.96 27.18
CA LEU A 20 -10.16 4.06 27.59
C LEU A 20 -9.95 5.22 28.57
N SER A 21 -9.16 4.98 29.62
CA SER A 21 -8.62 6.02 30.50
C SER A 21 -7.69 6.96 29.73
N GLN A 22 -7.38 8.14 30.29
CA GLN A 22 -6.49 9.10 29.62
C GLN A 22 -5.12 8.50 29.29
N ALA A 23 -4.52 7.75 30.22
CA ALA A 23 -3.25 7.07 29.99
C ALA A 23 -3.34 6.00 28.88
N GLN A 24 -4.46 5.28 28.79
CA GLN A 24 -4.68 4.29 27.74
C GLN A 24 -4.92 4.92 26.36
N ARG A 25 -5.51 6.12 26.30
CA ARG A 25 -5.67 6.87 25.04
C ARG A 25 -4.32 7.32 24.48
N ILE A 26 -3.43 7.80 25.34
CA ILE A 26 -2.06 8.18 24.96
C ILE A 26 -1.32 6.96 24.40
N LYS A 27 -1.34 5.83 25.11
CA LYS A 27 -0.73 4.57 24.64
C LYS A 27 -1.34 4.06 23.34
N LEU A 28 -2.65 4.24 23.14
CA LEU A 28 -3.30 3.87 21.88
C LEU A 28 -2.81 4.75 20.72
N ASP A 29 -2.66 6.06 20.94
CA ASP A 29 -2.17 6.96 19.90
C ASP A 29 -0.68 6.72 19.60
N GLU A 30 0.13 6.34 20.59
CA GLU A 30 1.51 5.86 20.43
C GLU A 30 1.56 4.53 19.66
N ALA A 31 0.77 3.53 20.06
CA ALA A 31 0.71 2.23 19.40
C ALA A 31 0.19 2.30 17.95
N ARG A 32 -0.48 3.40 17.58
CA ARG A 32 -0.89 3.67 16.19
C ARG A 32 0.27 4.21 15.34
N GLN A 33 1.38 4.63 15.93
CA GLN A 33 2.58 4.97 15.18
C GLN A 33 3.39 3.70 14.95
N VAL A 34 3.63 3.38 13.68
CA VAL A 34 4.57 2.30 13.32
C VAL A 34 5.94 2.94 13.20
N GLU A 35 6.74 2.82 14.26
CA GLU A 35 8.14 3.26 14.28
C GLU A 35 8.99 2.37 13.34
N GLY A 36 9.99 2.96 12.67
CA GLY A 36 10.91 2.21 11.80
C GLY A 36 10.38 1.89 10.39
N LEU A 37 9.11 2.17 10.12
CA LEU A 37 8.50 1.81 8.83
C LEU A 37 9.04 2.63 7.66
N ASP A 38 9.49 3.86 7.90
CA ASP A 38 10.15 4.67 6.85
C ASP A 38 11.49 4.05 6.44
N GLU A 39 12.26 3.57 7.41
CA GLU A 39 13.53 2.87 7.20
C GLU A 39 13.30 1.56 6.45
N GLU A 40 12.25 0.79 6.80
CA GLU A 40 11.89 -0.43 6.05
C GLU A 40 11.45 -0.13 4.61
N ILE A 41 10.65 0.91 4.39
CA ILE A 41 10.28 1.36 3.04
C ILE A 41 11.53 1.74 2.23
N ALA A 42 12.45 2.48 2.84
CA ALA A 42 13.70 2.89 2.20
C ALA A 42 14.56 1.67 1.83
N LEU A 43 14.73 0.73 2.75
CA LEU A 43 15.50 -0.50 2.54
C LEU A 43 14.88 -1.37 1.43
N LEU A 44 13.56 -1.53 1.45
CA LEU A 44 12.84 -2.30 0.44
C LEU A 44 12.97 -1.69 -0.96
N ARG A 45 12.99 -0.35 -1.07
CA ARG A 45 13.25 0.34 -2.34
C ARG A 45 14.65 0.05 -2.86
N VAL A 46 15.67 0.09 -1.99
CA VAL A 46 17.06 -0.23 -2.37
C VAL A 46 17.16 -1.66 -2.89
N HIS A 47 16.58 -2.63 -2.16
CA HIS A 47 16.62 -4.03 -2.58
C HIS A 47 15.85 -4.30 -3.86
N LEU A 48 14.70 -3.66 -4.07
CA LEU A 48 13.98 -3.76 -5.34
C LEU A 48 14.79 -3.19 -6.49
N SER A 49 15.46 -2.05 -6.31
CA SER A 49 16.34 -1.48 -7.32
C SER A 49 17.51 -2.41 -7.66
N GLN A 50 18.16 -3.01 -6.65
CA GLN A 50 19.20 -4.01 -6.86
C GLN A 50 18.66 -5.24 -7.60
N LEU A 51 17.48 -5.73 -7.22
CA LEU A 51 16.87 -6.91 -7.83
C LEU A 51 16.57 -6.70 -9.31
N VAL A 52 16.08 -5.51 -9.69
CA VAL A 52 15.87 -5.16 -11.11
C VAL A 52 17.18 -5.13 -11.90
N GLN A 53 18.26 -4.64 -11.29
CA GLN A 53 19.56 -4.50 -11.97
C GLN A 53 20.30 -5.83 -12.11
N GLU A 54 20.32 -6.62 -11.04
CA GLU A 54 21.15 -7.82 -10.96
C GLU A 54 20.43 -9.07 -11.45
N GLN A 55 19.11 -9.15 -11.25
CA GLN A 55 18.33 -10.38 -11.46
C GLN A 55 16.94 -10.05 -12.05
N PRO A 56 16.87 -9.35 -13.21
CA PRO A 56 15.61 -8.91 -13.81
C PRO A 56 14.65 -10.07 -14.14
N ASP A 57 15.18 -11.26 -14.39
CA ASP A 57 14.40 -12.46 -14.71
C ASP A 57 13.60 -13.01 -13.51
N LYS A 58 13.90 -12.56 -12.29
CA LYS A 58 13.17 -12.96 -11.07
C LYS A 58 11.87 -12.19 -10.90
N LEU A 59 11.02 -12.22 -11.93
CA LEU A 59 9.75 -11.50 -12.01
C LEU A 59 8.82 -11.78 -10.82
N GLU A 60 8.73 -13.03 -10.36
CA GLU A 60 7.92 -13.35 -9.18
C GLU A 60 8.40 -12.64 -7.91
N LEU A 61 9.72 -12.55 -7.73
CA LEU A 61 10.32 -11.92 -6.55
C LEU A 61 10.14 -10.40 -6.62
N LEU A 62 10.31 -9.81 -7.80
CA LEU A 62 10.00 -8.40 -8.06
C LEU A 62 8.55 -8.08 -7.72
N LEU A 63 7.60 -8.87 -8.21
CA LEU A 63 6.17 -8.68 -7.91
C LEU A 63 5.86 -8.83 -6.42
N LYS A 64 6.49 -9.77 -5.72
CA LYS A 64 6.34 -9.93 -4.26
C LYS A 64 6.88 -8.69 -3.52
N GLY A 65 8.08 -8.22 -3.86
CA GLY A 65 8.66 -7.05 -3.23
C GLY A 65 7.86 -5.76 -3.51
N ILE A 66 7.36 -5.61 -4.74
CA ILE A 66 6.50 -4.49 -5.12
C ILE A 66 5.20 -4.49 -4.30
N ARG A 67 4.54 -5.64 -4.15
CA ARG A 67 3.34 -5.75 -3.29
C ARG A 67 3.63 -5.39 -1.84
N LEU A 68 4.77 -5.83 -1.31
CA LEU A 68 5.19 -5.51 0.05
C LEU A 68 5.42 -4.00 0.22
N LEU A 69 6.05 -3.35 -0.77
CA LEU A 69 6.30 -1.92 -0.75
C LEU A 69 4.98 -1.13 -0.76
N VAL A 70 4.01 -1.54 -1.58
CA VAL A 70 2.68 -0.92 -1.60
C VAL A 70 2.01 -1.03 -0.23
N HIS A 71 2.05 -2.20 0.41
CA HIS A 71 1.45 -2.39 1.74
C HIS A 71 2.16 -1.54 2.80
N ALA A 72 3.49 -1.50 2.80
CA ALA A 72 4.26 -0.69 3.74
C ALA A 72 3.92 0.80 3.61
N VAL A 73 3.84 1.31 2.38
CA VAL A 73 3.41 2.69 2.08
C VAL A 73 1.95 2.92 2.53
N ALA A 74 1.05 1.98 2.24
CA ALA A 74 -0.35 2.07 2.64
C ALA A 74 -0.51 2.18 4.16
N VAL A 75 0.22 1.35 4.90
CA VAL A 75 0.25 1.37 6.37
C VAL A 75 0.86 2.66 6.89
N ARG A 76 2.02 3.07 6.34
CA ARG A 76 2.77 4.26 6.80
C ARG A 76 1.96 5.54 6.69
N TYR A 77 1.28 5.72 5.55
CA TYR A 77 0.47 6.90 5.28
C TYR A 77 -1.01 6.72 5.64
N ARG A 78 -1.37 5.59 6.26
CA ARG A 78 -2.74 5.25 6.67
C ARG A 78 -3.74 5.47 5.52
N LEU A 79 -3.37 4.98 4.34
CA LEU A 79 -4.20 5.13 3.14
C LEU A 79 -5.58 4.50 3.39
N SER A 80 -6.61 5.11 2.82
CA SER A 80 -7.93 4.47 2.79
C SER A 80 -7.86 3.21 1.90
N PRO A 81 -8.75 2.22 2.09
CA PRO A 81 -8.78 1.04 1.24
C PRO A 81 -8.91 1.37 -0.25
N GLN A 82 -9.60 2.48 -0.59
CA GLN A 82 -9.71 2.96 -1.95
C GLN A 82 -8.38 3.54 -2.46
N ALA A 83 -7.69 4.37 -1.66
CA ALA A 83 -6.40 4.94 -2.05
C ALA A 83 -5.31 3.87 -2.23
N GLU A 84 -5.32 2.82 -1.41
CA GLU A 84 -4.44 1.66 -1.57
C GLU A 84 -4.72 0.87 -2.86
N GLN A 85 -5.99 0.66 -3.20
CA GLN A 85 -6.39 0.04 -4.46
C GLN A 85 -5.99 0.89 -5.67
N ASP A 86 -6.18 2.21 -5.59
CA ASP A 86 -5.82 3.12 -6.68
C ASP A 86 -4.31 3.18 -6.89
N LEU A 87 -3.52 3.13 -5.81
CA LEU A 87 -2.06 2.97 -5.87
C LEU A 87 -1.67 1.65 -6.54
N SER A 88 -2.30 0.55 -6.14
CA SER A 88 -2.04 -0.77 -6.74
C SER A 88 -2.37 -0.82 -8.23
N LYS A 89 -3.49 -0.21 -8.65
CA LYS A 89 -3.90 -0.12 -10.06
C LYS A 89 -2.95 0.74 -10.89
N SER A 90 -2.55 1.89 -10.35
CA SER A 90 -1.61 2.81 -11.01
C SER A 90 -0.28 2.10 -11.28
N LEU A 91 0.19 1.34 -10.30
CA LEU A 91 1.41 0.55 -10.42
C LEU A 91 1.27 -0.59 -11.44
N ALA A 92 0.13 -1.29 -11.46
CA ALA A 92 -0.14 -2.32 -12.46
C ALA A 92 -0.15 -1.76 -13.90
N ASN A 93 -0.65 -0.53 -14.09
CA ASN A 93 -0.60 0.14 -15.39
C ASN A 93 0.83 0.47 -15.80
N VAL A 94 1.66 1.00 -14.89
CA VAL A 94 3.08 1.26 -15.16
C VAL A 94 3.82 -0.02 -15.53
N ILE A 95 3.60 -1.11 -14.80
CA ILE A 95 4.22 -2.41 -15.11
C ILE A 95 3.79 -2.91 -16.49
N ARG A 96 2.52 -2.72 -16.88
CA ARG A 96 2.02 -3.12 -18.20
C ARG A 96 2.62 -2.28 -19.32
N GLU A 97 2.73 -0.98 -19.12
CA GLU A 97 3.33 -0.06 -20.08
C GLU A 97 4.82 -0.38 -20.28
N VAL A 98 5.57 -0.52 -19.20
CA VAL A 98 6.99 -0.91 -19.24
C VAL A 98 7.15 -2.33 -19.79
N GLY A 99 6.30 -3.28 -19.40
CA GLY A 99 6.32 -4.65 -19.92
C GLY A 99 6.04 -4.72 -21.42
N GLY A 100 5.08 -3.93 -21.93
CA GLY A 100 4.80 -3.81 -23.36
C GLY A 100 5.92 -3.14 -24.15
N LEU A 101 6.72 -2.27 -23.50
CA LEU A 101 7.93 -1.70 -24.10
C LEU A 101 9.11 -2.69 -24.13
N LEU A 102 9.17 -3.64 -23.18
CA LEU A 102 10.25 -4.63 -23.06
C LEU A 102 9.98 -5.93 -23.83
N MET A 103 8.72 -6.22 -24.13
CA MET A 103 8.30 -7.28 -25.06
C MET A 103 7.58 -6.64 -26.24
N PRO A 104 8.32 -6.08 -27.24
CA PRO A 104 7.70 -5.82 -28.53
C PRO A 104 7.20 -7.16 -29.04
N GLU A 105 5.88 -7.25 -29.29
CA GLU A 105 5.23 -8.37 -29.94
C GLU A 105 6.17 -8.95 -31.00
N GLU A 106 6.64 -10.18 -30.79
CA GLU A 106 7.50 -10.84 -31.77
C GLU A 106 6.78 -10.76 -33.11
N SER A 107 7.44 -10.10 -34.05
CA SER A 107 7.08 -9.98 -35.45
C SER A 107 6.31 -11.22 -35.90
N SER A 108 4.99 -11.11 -36.03
CA SER A 108 4.19 -12.01 -36.85
C SER A 108 4.55 -11.72 -38.30
N GLY A 109 5.75 -12.16 -38.67
CA GLY A 109 6.10 -12.48 -40.03
C GLY A 109 5.46 -13.84 -40.31
N ASP A 110 4.36 -13.83 -41.03
CA ASP A 110 4.18 -14.84 -42.05
C ASP A 110 3.72 -14.17 -43.35
N ARG A 111 4.12 -14.83 -44.43
CA ARG A 111 4.27 -14.37 -45.80
C ARG A 111 2.99 -13.92 -46.50
#